data_AF-A0A3P7P474-F1
#
_entry.id   AF-A0A3P7P474-F1
#
_cell.length_a   1.000
_cell.length_b   1.000
_cell.length_c   1.000
_cell.angle_alpha   90.00
_cell.angle_beta   90.00
_cell.angle_gamma   90.00
#
_symmetry.space_group_name_H-M   'P 1'
#
loop_
_entity.id
_entity.type
_entity.pdbx_description
1 polymer ?
#
loop_
_entity_poly.entity_id
_entity_poly.type
_entity_poly.pdbx_seq_one_letter_code
_entity_poly.pdbx_strand_id
1 'polypeptide(L)'
;MVKGCYFLPIITDCFSPKYAFSIVKDICQPGIQMETLASTDVSKIVAGDEDAVLDVIWKLFLLSEGKQSKSSQVENEIHEVKASLVAWCNQQASAALLQESRDFSSSWWNIWIFSRLAEALFQKPVDVQTPGDTDRLSSALSSFEINFGLPQAISVEDICTGHCDERALILYLACLRDAVSRHRTLTRVKRRLEALVACAELCKEYREGSRRFEDWIKKEINRLTPNPPPDIQTLISARAELRRLQDFQLEEKPIREQEVRRLLELLCLLSAKTDGEGECFLTDYDRSFPARSEEALRQLENALSHRKVCLLEFLKRFDGVQAEIEGLKRRTICLTSWLEKMQGTVNHLCETKSVSNVIFFNNLRNQFEYHCFFVFLYTQNRTEAGKFTDLTRAYERLRTLSPNSTELDNVMRSIALLHTRWHKLRGEALQRLEEANSCRLSFALQLSRND
;
A
#
# COMPACT_ATOMS: atom_id res chain seq x y z
N MET A 1 70.24 18.46 -5.26
CA MET A 1 70.03 19.78 -4.58
C MET A 1 68.51 20.06 -4.45
N VAL A 2 67.83 19.37 -3.52
CA VAL A 2 66.38 19.49 -3.25
C VAL A 2 66.22 19.72 -1.75
N LYS A 3 66.29 20.97 -1.29
CA LYS A 3 66.23 21.32 0.15
C LYS A 3 64.86 21.83 0.63
N GLY A 4 63.83 21.83 -0.23
CA GLY A 4 62.52 22.43 0.10
C GLY A 4 61.28 21.57 -0.17
N CYS A 5 61.43 20.33 -0.66
CA CYS A 5 60.28 19.47 -0.94
C CYS A 5 59.98 18.55 0.26
N TYR A 6 58.81 18.71 0.88
CA TYR A 6 58.29 17.84 1.95
C TYR A 6 57.92 16.42 1.47
N PHE A 7 58.29 16.04 0.25
CA PHE A 7 58.24 14.65 -0.21
C PHE A 7 59.34 13.77 0.40
N LEU A 8 60.47 14.37 0.84
CA LEU A 8 61.59 13.59 1.37
C LEU A 8 61.29 12.89 2.70
N PRO A 9 60.70 13.49 3.75
CA PRO A 9 60.59 12.83 5.06
C PRO A 9 59.75 11.54 5.05
N ILE A 10 58.71 11.45 4.20
CA ILE A 10 57.84 10.28 4.12
C ILE A 10 58.55 9.11 3.40
N ILE A 11 59.46 9.41 2.47
CA ILE A 11 60.22 8.41 1.72
C ILE A 11 61.51 8.05 2.45
N THR A 12 62.22 9.00 3.06
CA THR A 12 63.50 8.75 3.73
C THR A 12 63.38 7.94 5.01
N ASP A 13 62.27 8.07 5.76
CA ASP A 13 62.07 7.31 7.00
C ASP A 13 61.60 5.86 6.74
N CYS A 14 61.10 5.55 5.54
CA CYS A 14 60.62 4.21 5.16
C CYS A 14 61.60 3.41 4.29
N PHE A 15 62.55 4.08 3.61
CA PHE A 15 63.49 3.42 2.69
C PHE A 15 64.82 3.08 3.36
N SER A 16 64.86 1.97 4.11
CA SER A 16 66.13 1.27 4.30
C SER A 16 66.70 0.89 2.92
N PRO A 17 67.99 1.12 2.63
CA PRO A 17 68.58 0.87 1.30
C PRO A 17 68.42 -0.59 0.84
N LYS A 18 68.17 -1.54 1.76
CA LYS A 18 67.85 -2.94 1.44
C LYS A 18 66.42 -3.15 0.88
N TYR A 19 65.45 -2.35 1.31
CA TYR A 19 64.06 -2.44 0.85
C TYR A 19 63.84 -1.71 -0.47
N ALA A 20 64.59 -0.63 -0.73
CA ALA A 20 64.59 0.10 -1.99
C ALA A 20 64.82 -0.84 -3.20
N PHE A 21 65.80 -1.73 -3.08
CA PHE A 21 66.17 -2.67 -4.14
C PHE A 21 65.09 -3.73 -4.42
N SER A 22 64.40 -4.22 -3.38
CA SER A 22 63.28 -5.17 -3.56
C SER A 22 62.09 -4.50 -4.22
N ILE A 23 61.74 -3.29 -3.79
CA ILE A 23 60.61 -2.52 -4.35
C ILE A 23 60.86 -2.19 -5.83
N VAL A 24 62.07 -1.73 -6.18
CA VAL A 24 62.43 -1.47 -7.59
C VAL A 24 62.37 -2.76 -8.42
N LYS A 25 62.80 -3.90 -7.86
CA LYS A 25 62.73 -5.20 -8.55
C LYS A 25 61.30 -5.70 -8.74
N ASP A 26 60.43 -5.50 -7.74
CA ASP A 26 59.03 -5.94 -7.75
C ASP A 26 58.14 -5.06 -8.64
N ILE A 27 58.45 -3.77 -8.77
CA ILE A 27 57.82 -2.85 -9.73
C ILE A 27 58.21 -3.19 -11.18
N CYS A 28 59.38 -3.82 -11.39
CA CYS A 28 59.93 -4.11 -12.71
C CYS A 28 59.39 -5.38 -13.43
N GLN A 29 58.33 -6.05 -12.96
CA GLN A 29 57.66 -7.10 -13.76
C GLN A 29 56.12 -7.11 -13.63
N PRO A 30 55.35 -7.48 -14.70
CA PRO A 30 55.73 -7.68 -16.11
C PRO A 30 55.26 -6.50 -16.98
N GLY A 31 56.18 -5.91 -17.76
CA GLY A 31 55.85 -4.98 -18.85
C GLY A 31 56.59 -3.64 -18.84
N ILE A 32 57.24 -3.27 -17.73
CA ILE A 32 58.07 -2.06 -17.65
C ILE A 32 59.51 -2.45 -18.01
N GLN A 33 60.01 -1.96 -19.14
CA GLN A 33 61.32 -2.35 -19.65
C GLN A 33 62.43 -1.89 -18.71
N MET A 34 63.16 -2.86 -18.15
CA MET A 34 64.32 -2.69 -17.28
C MET A 34 65.42 -1.77 -17.83
N GLU A 35 65.45 -1.50 -19.14
CA GLU A 35 66.45 -0.65 -19.79
C GLU A 35 66.41 0.80 -19.28
N THR A 36 65.24 1.33 -18.93
CA THR A 36 65.09 2.71 -18.45
C THR A 36 65.71 2.92 -17.06
N LEU A 37 65.56 1.94 -16.16
CA LEU A 37 66.09 2.00 -14.79
C LEU A 37 67.55 1.51 -14.73
N ALA A 38 67.99 0.65 -15.66
CA ALA A 38 69.36 0.15 -15.75
C ALA A 38 70.41 1.25 -16.03
N SER A 39 70.00 2.41 -16.54
CA SER A 39 70.86 3.58 -16.72
C SER A 39 71.28 4.27 -15.41
N THR A 40 70.65 3.92 -14.30
CA THR A 40 70.86 4.57 -13.01
C THR A 40 71.77 3.69 -12.15
N ASP A 41 72.89 4.24 -11.66
CA ASP A 41 73.83 3.51 -10.80
C ASP A 41 73.13 3.07 -9.50
N VAL A 42 72.66 1.80 -9.47
CA VAL A 42 71.98 1.22 -8.30
C VAL A 42 72.89 1.23 -7.06
N SER A 43 74.20 1.26 -7.25
CA SER A 43 75.20 1.44 -6.19
C SER A 43 75.08 2.79 -5.47
N LYS A 44 74.70 3.87 -6.17
CA LYS A 44 74.50 5.21 -5.59
C LYS A 44 73.23 5.30 -4.76
N ILE A 45 72.17 4.61 -5.18
CA ILE A 45 70.90 4.51 -4.43
C ILE A 45 71.12 3.78 -3.11
N VAL A 46 71.83 2.65 -3.14
CA VAL A 46 72.18 1.89 -1.92
C VAL A 46 73.11 2.68 -1.00
N ALA A 47 73.94 3.56 -1.56
CA ALA A 47 74.80 4.48 -0.82
C ALA A 47 74.05 5.69 -0.23
N GLY A 48 72.75 5.86 -0.53
CA GLY A 48 71.94 6.97 -0.02
C GLY A 48 72.15 8.29 -0.74
N ASP A 49 72.60 8.26 -2.00
CA ASP A 49 72.72 9.46 -2.83
C ASP A 49 71.32 10.02 -3.17
N GLU A 50 71.00 11.19 -2.62
CA GLU A 50 69.70 11.84 -2.74
C GLU A 50 69.32 12.10 -4.20
N ASP A 51 70.27 12.52 -5.03
CA ASP A 51 70.01 12.86 -6.44
C ASP A 51 69.70 11.60 -7.27
N ALA A 52 70.32 10.46 -6.94
CA ALA A 52 70.04 9.18 -7.58
C ALA A 52 68.66 8.61 -7.20
N VAL A 53 68.25 8.77 -5.94
CA VAL A 53 66.91 8.36 -5.47
C VAL A 53 65.82 9.21 -6.15
N LEU A 54 66.02 10.53 -6.23
CA LEU A 54 65.09 11.44 -6.88
C LEU A 54 64.92 11.17 -8.38
N ASP A 55 66.01 10.82 -9.08
CA ASP A 55 65.94 10.48 -10.51
C ASP A 55 65.14 9.19 -10.77
N VAL A 56 65.24 8.21 -9.88
CA VAL A 56 64.41 6.98 -9.95
C VAL A 56 62.94 7.28 -9.70
N ILE A 57 62.61 8.06 -8.67
CA ILE A 57 61.23 8.47 -8.37
C ILE A 57 60.62 9.21 -9.58
N TRP A 58 61.39 10.10 -10.21
CA TRP A 58 60.97 10.83 -11.39
C TRP A 58 60.70 9.92 -12.60
N LYS A 59 61.60 8.95 -12.86
CA LYS A 59 61.40 7.94 -13.93
C LYS A 59 60.15 7.09 -13.67
N LEU A 60 59.91 6.69 -12.43
CA LEU A 60 58.70 5.94 -12.04
C LEU A 60 57.42 6.76 -12.27
N PHE A 61 57.45 8.06 -11.97
CA PHE A 61 56.34 8.96 -12.28
C PHE A 61 56.07 9.04 -13.80
N LEU A 62 57.09 9.26 -14.63
CA LEU A 62 56.92 9.31 -16.09
C LEU A 62 56.36 8.00 -16.67
N LEU A 63 56.79 6.86 -16.11
CA LEU A 63 56.23 5.54 -16.45
C LEU A 63 54.74 5.43 -16.10
N SER A 64 54.32 5.96 -14.95
CA SER A 64 52.91 5.98 -14.53
C SER A 64 52.02 6.84 -15.45
N GLU A 65 52.59 7.87 -16.08
CA GLU A 65 51.93 8.68 -17.13
C GLU A 65 51.90 8.00 -18.51
N GLY A 66 52.42 6.76 -18.63
CA GLY A 66 52.45 5.99 -19.87
C GLY A 66 53.54 6.41 -20.86
N LYS A 67 54.59 7.10 -20.41
CA LYS A 67 55.73 7.50 -21.24
C LYS A 67 56.84 6.44 -21.18
N GLN A 68 57.29 5.97 -22.34
CA GLN A 68 58.40 5.02 -22.43
C GLN A 68 59.72 5.77 -22.52
N SER A 69 60.41 5.92 -21.39
CA SER A 69 61.67 6.66 -21.37
C SER A 69 62.79 5.92 -22.10
N LYS A 70 62.93 6.25 -23.39
CA LYS A 70 64.13 5.97 -24.16
C LYS A 70 65.12 7.07 -23.83
N SER A 71 66.34 6.71 -23.41
CA SER A 71 67.35 7.60 -22.83
C SER A 71 67.72 8.85 -23.66
N SER A 72 67.30 8.92 -24.93
CA SER A 72 67.51 10.07 -25.83
C SER A 72 66.31 11.01 -25.97
N GLN A 73 65.17 10.79 -25.29
CA GLN A 73 63.92 11.56 -25.48
C GLN A 73 63.26 12.09 -24.20
N VAL A 74 63.96 12.07 -23.05
CA VAL A 74 63.43 12.52 -21.75
C VAL A 74 62.84 13.94 -21.81
N GLU A 75 63.49 14.88 -22.51
CA GLU A 75 62.99 16.26 -22.64
C GLU A 75 61.66 16.34 -23.41
N ASN A 76 61.47 15.49 -24.42
CA ASN A 76 60.23 15.41 -25.18
C ASN A 76 59.09 14.82 -24.34
N GLU A 77 59.38 13.79 -23.54
CA GLU A 77 58.39 13.18 -22.65
C GLU A 77 57.91 14.16 -21.58
N ILE A 78 58.84 14.93 -21.01
CA ILE A 78 58.52 16.01 -20.08
C ILE A 78 57.63 17.04 -20.76
N HIS A 79 57.99 17.48 -21.98
CA HIS A 79 57.18 18.43 -22.74
C HIS A 79 55.75 17.92 -23.02
N GLU A 80 55.59 16.62 -23.31
CA GLU A 80 54.27 16.02 -23.54
C GLU A 80 53.42 15.94 -22.27
N VAL A 81 53.99 15.51 -21.14
CA VAL A 81 53.29 15.50 -19.84
C VAL A 81 52.90 16.92 -19.46
N LYS A 82 53.81 17.87 -19.67
CA LYS A 82 53.57 19.30 -19.46
C LYS A 82 52.39 19.80 -20.29
N ALA A 83 52.39 19.53 -21.59
CA ALA A 83 51.31 19.92 -22.49
C ALA A 83 49.96 19.30 -22.08
N SER A 84 49.96 18.05 -21.62
CA SER A 84 48.76 17.37 -21.10
C SER A 84 48.20 18.03 -19.84
N LEU A 85 49.06 18.37 -18.87
CA LEU A 85 48.65 19.05 -17.63
C LEU A 85 48.13 20.45 -17.89
N VAL A 86 48.77 21.20 -18.81
CA VAL A 86 48.30 22.51 -19.25
C VAL A 86 46.92 22.39 -19.90
N ALA A 87 46.72 21.42 -20.79
CA ALA A 87 45.43 21.17 -21.40
C ALA A 87 44.37 20.81 -20.34
N TRP A 88 44.71 20.02 -19.33
CA TRP A 88 43.81 19.71 -18.21
C TRP A 88 43.46 20.96 -17.40
N CYS A 89 44.45 21.79 -17.05
CA CYS A 89 44.23 23.04 -16.33
C CYS A 89 43.29 23.96 -17.10
N ASN A 90 43.50 24.07 -18.41
CA ASN A 90 42.66 24.85 -19.32
C ASN A 90 41.23 24.29 -19.43
N GLN A 91 41.04 22.97 -19.33
CA GLN A 91 39.71 22.38 -19.30
C GLN A 91 38.97 22.64 -17.98
N GLN A 92 39.69 22.78 -16.87
CA GLN A 92 39.08 23.08 -15.58
C GLN A 92 38.75 24.56 -15.43
N ALA A 93 39.65 25.46 -15.86
CA ALA A 93 39.40 26.90 -15.85
C ALA A 93 38.32 27.26 -16.89
N SER A 94 37.29 28.03 -16.51
CA SER A 94 36.25 28.46 -17.46
C SER A 94 36.85 29.33 -18.58
N ALA A 95 36.22 29.33 -19.77
CA ALA A 95 36.69 30.09 -20.93
C ALA A 95 36.86 31.61 -20.68
N ALA A 96 36.16 32.16 -19.67
CA ALA A 96 36.25 33.56 -19.27
C ALA A 96 37.50 33.87 -18.40
N LEU A 97 38.11 32.85 -17.77
CA LEU A 97 39.28 32.99 -16.89
C LEU A 97 40.63 32.82 -17.62
N LEU A 98 40.60 32.28 -18.85
CA LEU A 98 41.80 32.00 -19.66
C LEU A 98 42.31 33.20 -20.48
N GLN A 99 41.53 34.28 -20.60
CA GLN A 99 41.92 35.48 -21.36
C GLN A 99 42.99 36.34 -20.67
N GLU A 100 43.16 36.22 -19.35
CA GLU A 100 44.13 37.01 -18.57
C GLU A 100 45.44 36.25 -18.28
N SER A 101 45.46 34.92 -18.41
CA SER A 101 46.67 34.13 -18.20
C SER A 101 47.52 34.12 -19.47
N ARG A 102 48.57 34.94 -19.51
CA ARG A 102 49.67 34.80 -20.47
C ARG A 102 50.14 33.35 -20.48
N ASP A 103 50.21 32.78 -21.67
CA ASP A 103 50.75 31.48 -22.06
C ASP A 103 51.37 30.65 -20.93
N PHE A 104 50.72 29.52 -20.62
CA PHE A 104 51.25 28.42 -19.80
C PHE A 104 52.61 27.87 -20.31
N SER A 105 53.07 28.28 -21.50
CA SER A 105 54.40 27.95 -22.03
C SER A 105 55.52 28.79 -21.42
N SER A 106 55.23 29.96 -20.84
CA SER A 106 56.23 30.94 -20.42
C SER A 106 56.44 31.03 -18.90
N SER A 107 55.46 30.62 -18.08
CA SER A 107 55.56 30.72 -16.61
C SER A 107 54.78 29.62 -15.87
N TRP A 108 55.40 28.45 -15.72
CA TRP A 108 54.91 27.33 -14.90
C TRP A 108 54.74 27.68 -13.41
N TRP A 109 55.35 28.79 -13.00
CA TRP A 109 55.39 29.34 -11.64
C TRP A 109 54.22 30.26 -11.27
N ASN A 110 53.24 30.42 -12.15
CA ASN A 110 52.22 31.43 -11.94
C ASN A 110 51.25 31.01 -10.82
N ILE A 111 51.39 31.67 -9.66
CA ILE A 111 50.58 31.56 -8.44
C ILE A 111 49.07 31.57 -8.76
N TRP A 112 48.67 32.33 -9.78
CA TRP A 112 47.29 32.45 -10.20
C TRP A 112 46.71 31.14 -10.74
N ILE A 113 47.54 30.23 -11.29
CA ILE A 113 47.08 28.93 -11.81
C ILE A 113 46.43 28.11 -10.68
N PHE A 114 47.08 28.02 -9.52
CA PHE A 114 46.54 27.26 -8.38
C PHE A 114 45.28 27.88 -7.80
N SER A 115 45.25 29.22 -7.69
CA SER A 115 44.06 29.93 -7.20
C SER A 115 42.87 29.74 -8.13
N ARG A 116 43.08 29.84 -9.45
CA ARG A 116 42.00 29.67 -10.43
C ARG A 116 41.54 28.22 -10.55
N LEU A 117 42.46 27.26 -10.44
CA LEU A 117 42.09 25.85 -10.34
C LEU A 117 41.25 25.57 -9.09
N ALA A 118 41.60 26.16 -7.94
CA ALA A 118 40.78 26.05 -6.73
C ALA A 118 39.38 26.65 -6.93
N GLU A 119 39.29 27.87 -7.49
CA GLU A 119 38.00 28.49 -7.83
C GLU A 119 37.14 27.60 -8.74
N ALA A 120 37.74 27.07 -9.80
CA ALA A 120 37.07 26.23 -10.77
C ALA A 120 36.62 24.88 -10.19
N LEU A 121 37.46 24.23 -9.39
CA LEU A 121 37.19 22.91 -8.82
C LEU A 121 36.18 22.96 -7.68
N PHE A 122 36.15 24.04 -6.91
CA PHE A 122 35.29 24.17 -5.73
C PHE A 122 34.03 25.02 -5.96
N GLN A 123 33.91 25.68 -7.11
CA GLN A 123 32.77 26.57 -7.45
C GLN A 123 32.51 27.64 -6.38
N LYS A 124 33.54 28.00 -5.62
CA LYS A 124 33.53 29.07 -4.62
C LYS A 124 34.58 30.08 -5.03
N PRO A 125 34.28 31.39 -4.97
CA PRO A 125 35.32 32.40 -5.12
C PRO A 125 36.32 32.17 -3.98
N VAL A 126 37.58 31.89 -4.32
CA VAL A 126 38.67 32.01 -3.35
C VAL A 126 38.64 33.47 -2.91
N ASP A 127 38.56 33.69 -1.60
CA ASP A 127 38.27 35.01 -1.04
C ASP A 127 39.29 36.03 -1.56
N VAL A 128 38.82 36.92 -2.44
CA VAL A 128 39.63 37.96 -3.10
C VAL A 128 40.15 38.98 -2.09
N GLN A 129 39.65 38.92 -0.84
CA GLN A 129 40.08 39.75 0.29
C GLN A 129 41.41 39.31 0.94
N THR A 130 42.06 38.25 0.46
CA THR A 130 43.41 37.87 0.92
C THR A 130 44.44 38.91 0.43
N PRO A 131 45.16 39.61 1.33
CA PRO A 131 45.93 40.81 0.98
C PRO A 131 47.30 40.54 0.31
N GLY A 132 47.63 39.29 -0.05
CA GLY A 132 48.90 38.96 -0.71
C GLY A 132 48.88 37.66 -1.53
N ASP A 133 49.77 37.56 -2.52
CA ASP A 133 49.90 36.40 -3.42
C ASP A 133 50.26 35.11 -2.68
N THR A 134 51.03 35.20 -1.59
CA THR A 134 51.40 34.08 -0.71
C THR A 134 50.20 33.50 0.02
N ASP A 135 49.34 34.36 0.57
CA ASP A 135 48.16 33.95 1.33
C ASP A 135 47.13 33.29 0.40
N ARG A 136 47.00 33.82 -0.82
CA ARG A 136 46.14 33.24 -1.85
C ARG A 136 46.59 31.83 -2.25
N LEU A 137 47.88 31.63 -2.48
CA LEU A 137 48.42 30.31 -2.81
C LEU A 137 48.29 29.35 -1.63
N SER A 138 48.61 29.79 -0.42
CA SER A 138 48.44 29.01 0.81
C SER A 138 46.98 28.57 1.00
N SER A 139 46.02 29.47 0.76
CA SER A 139 44.59 29.16 0.80
C SER A 139 44.17 28.15 -0.28
N ALA A 140 44.73 28.25 -1.49
CA ALA A 140 44.43 27.32 -2.58
C ALA A 140 44.97 25.92 -2.27
N LEU A 141 46.22 25.81 -1.81
CA LEU A 141 46.83 24.53 -1.43
C LEU A 141 46.11 23.89 -0.24
N SER A 142 45.78 24.68 0.79
CA SER A 142 44.96 24.22 1.92
C SER A 142 43.60 23.68 1.45
N SER A 143 42.98 24.33 0.45
CA SER A 143 41.73 23.86 -0.13
C SER A 143 41.88 22.53 -0.87
N PHE A 144 43.00 22.30 -1.56
CA PHE A 144 43.28 21.00 -2.18
C PHE A 144 43.50 19.90 -1.16
N GLU A 145 44.19 20.20 -0.06
CA GLU A 145 44.39 19.25 1.04
C GLU A 145 43.07 18.85 1.70
N ILE A 146 42.24 19.83 2.06
CA ILE A 146 40.96 19.57 2.73
C ILE A 146 39.99 18.77 1.84
N ASN A 147 39.90 19.10 0.55
CA ASN A 147 38.88 18.52 -0.33
C ASN A 147 39.35 17.25 -1.06
N PHE A 148 40.64 17.12 -1.33
CA PHE A 148 41.20 16.00 -2.11
C PHE A 148 42.23 15.17 -1.35
N GLY A 149 42.58 15.54 -0.11
CA GLY A 149 43.60 14.84 0.68
C GLY A 149 45.01 14.94 0.09
N LEU A 150 45.26 15.97 -0.73
CA LEU A 150 46.56 16.18 -1.35
C LEU A 150 47.45 16.99 -0.38
N PRO A 151 48.51 16.41 0.20
CA PRO A 151 49.35 17.12 1.16
C PRO A 151 50.07 18.30 0.49
N GLN A 152 50.28 19.37 1.24
CA GLN A 152 51.02 20.55 0.79
C GLN A 152 52.53 20.25 0.67
N ALA A 153 52.90 19.50 -0.37
CA ALA A 153 54.27 19.03 -0.56
C ALA A 153 55.21 20.08 -1.17
N ILE A 154 54.67 21.20 -1.66
CA ILE A 154 55.43 22.32 -2.23
C ILE A 154 55.40 23.52 -1.29
N SER A 155 56.57 24.15 -1.10
CA SER A 155 56.72 25.41 -0.39
C SER A 155 56.04 26.57 -1.13
N VAL A 156 55.14 27.28 -0.44
CA VAL A 156 54.47 28.49 -0.94
C VAL A 156 55.49 29.56 -1.29
N GLU A 157 56.51 29.72 -0.45
CA GLU A 157 57.56 30.72 -0.60
C GLU A 157 58.40 30.47 -1.86
N ASP A 158 58.71 29.20 -2.15
CA ASP A 158 59.52 28.81 -3.32
C ASP A 158 58.76 29.04 -4.63
N ILE A 159 57.43 28.82 -4.63
CA ILE A 159 56.59 29.13 -5.80
C ILE A 159 56.50 30.64 -6.00
N CYS A 160 56.23 31.40 -4.93
CA CYS A 160 56.07 32.85 -5.03
C CYS A 160 57.36 33.57 -5.45
N THR A 161 58.52 33.04 -5.07
CA THR A 161 59.84 33.56 -5.45
C THR A 161 60.34 33.02 -6.80
N GLY A 162 59.64 32.08 -7.42
CA GLY A 162 60.05 31.46 -8.69
C GLY A 162 61.27 30.53 -8.59
N HIS A 163 61.59 30.06 -7.37
CA HIS A 163 62.74 29.19 -7.09
C HIS A 163 62.34 27.71 -6.91
N CYS A 164 61.06 27.37 -7.01
CA CYS A 164 60.61 26.00 -6.88
C CYS A 164 61.17 25.11 -8.02
N ASP A 165 61.29 23.81 -7.76
CA ASP A 165 61.74 22.83 -8.77
C ASP A 165 60.59 22.45 -9.71
N GLU A 166 60.87 22.52 -11.01
CA GLU A 166 59.87 22.30 -12.07
C GLU A 166 59.34 20.86 -12.03
N ARG A 167 60.20 19.88 -11.70
CA ARG A 167 59.79 18.48 -11.54
C ARG A 167 58.79 18.31 -10.39
N ALA A 168 59.02 19.01 -9.29
CA ALA A 168 58.11 18.99 -8.14
C ALA A 168 56.75 19.60 -8.48
N LEU A 169 56.72 20.70 -9.24
CA LEU A 169 55.48 21.34 -9.67
C LEU A 169 54.68 20.48 -10.65
N ILE A 170 55.34 19.84 -11.62
CA ILE A 170 54.71 18.89 -12.55
C ILE A 170 54.10 17.72 -11.78
N LEU A 171 54.87 17.12 -10.87
CA LEU A 171 54.43 15.97 -10.07
C LEU A 171 53.21 16.33 -9.23
N TYR A 172 53.23 17.48 -8.57
CA TYR A 172 52.11 17.94 -7.74
C TYR A 172 50.84 18.18 -8.56
N LEU A 173 50.94 18.83 -9.72
CA LEU A 173 49.79 19.03 -10.61
C LEU A 173 49.23 17.72 -11.16
N ALA A 174 50.09 16.75 -11.48
CA ALA A 174 49.66 15.41 -11.87
C ALA A 174 48.94 14.68 -10.72
N CYS A 175 49.48 14.72 -9.51
CA CYS A 175 48.82 14.18 -8.32
C CYS A 175 47.47 14.85 -8.05
N LEU A 176 47.36 16.17 -8.26
CA LEU A 176 46.10 16.91 -8.14
C LEU A 176 45.08 16.47 -9.19
N ARG A 177 45.48 16.35 -10.47
CA ARG A 177 44.63 15.85 -11.56
C ARG A 177 44.04 14.48 -11.20
N ASP A 178 44.87 13.58 -10.70
CA ASP A 178 44.47 12.23 -10.34
C ASP A 178 43.60 12.20 -9.09
N ALA A 179 43.86 13.07 -8.11
CA ALA A 179 43.01 13.20 -6.93
C ALA A 179 41.61 13.72 -7.30
N VAL A 180 41.53 14.70 -8.21
CA VAL A 180 40.26 15.22 -8.74
C VAL A 180 39.49 14.15 -9.51
N SER A 181 40.17 13.36 -10.35
CA SER A 181 39.52 12.29 -11.12
C SER A 181 38.97 11.18 -10.21
N ARG A 182 39.73 10.77 -9.19
CA ARG A 182 39.28 9.85 -8.13
C ARG A 182 38.08 10.42 -7.39
N HIS A 183 38.14 11.67 -6.95
CA HIS A 183 37.03 12.31 -6.22
C HIS A 183 35.75 12.39 -7.06
N ARG A 184 35.84 12.73 -8.36
CA ARG A 184 34.69 12.73 -9.28
C ARG A 184 34.07 11.34 -9.43
N THR A 185 34.92 10.32 -9.54
CA THR A 185 34.48 8.92 -9.63
C THR A 185 33.76 8.49 -8.35
N LEU A 186 34.36 8.75 -7.19
CA LEU A 186 33.76 8.47 -5.88
C LEU A 186 32.44 9.23 -5.69
N THR A 187 32.37 10.49 -6.10
CA THR A 187 31.14 11.29 -6.02
C THR A 187 30.02 10.70 -6.89
N ARG A 188 30.36 10.24 -8.11
CA ARG A 188 29.40 9.58 -9.01
C ARG A 188 28.91 8.25 -8.41
N VAL A 189 29.82 7.46 -7.85
CA VAL A 189 29.48 6.21 -7.16
C VAL A 189 28.59 6.48 -5.95
N LYS A 190 28.93 7.47 -5.12
CA LYS A 190 28.12 7.90 -3.98
C LYS A 190 26.70 8.29 -4.40
N ARG A 191 26.55 9.15 -5.41
CA ARG A 191 25.23 9.55 -5.94
C ARG A 191 24.43 8.35 -6.46
N ARG A 192 25.09 7.42 -7.15
CA ARG A 192 24.44 6.19 -7.61
C ARG A 192 24.00 5.32 -6.43
N LEU A 193 24.84 5.15 -5.41
CA LEU A 193 24.47 4.42 -4.20
C LEU A 193 23.29 5.06 -3.48
N GLU A 194 23.27 6.39 -3.33
CA GLU A 194 22.14 7.13 -2.75
C GLU A 194 20.84 6.91 -3.55
N ALA A 195 20.92 6.94 -4.88
CA ALA A 195 19.77 6.65 -5.74
C ALA A 195 19.27 5.21 -5.60
N LEU A 196 20.18 4.23 -5.52
CA LEU A 196 19.84 2.82 -5.32
C LEU A 196 19.19 2.58 -3.95
N VAL A 197 19.71 3.22 -2.88
CA VAL A 197 19.12 3.15 -1.53
C VAL A 197 17.70 3.72 -1.54
N ALA A 198 17.50 4.91 -2.14
CA ALA A 198 16.17 5.51 -2.25
C ALA A 198 15.20 4.63 -3.07
N CYS A 199 15.68 3.97 -4.13
CA CYS A 199 14.88 3.01 -4.89
C CYS A 199 14.51 1.78 -4.06
N ALA A 200 15.44 1.24 -3.26
CA ALA A 200 15.19 0.11 -2.40
C ALA A 200 14.13 0.42 -1.32
N GLU A 201 14.14 1.63 -0.76
CA GLU A 201 13.12 2.10 0.19
C GLU A 201 11.74 2.18 -0.46
N LEU A 202 11.63 2.74 -1.65
CA LEU A 202 10.38 2.79 -2.42
C LEU A 202 9.87 1.39 -2.78
N CYS A 203 10.75 0.46 -3.17
CA CYS A 203 10.40 -0.93 -3.40
C CYS A 203 9.86 -1.61 -2.13
N LYS A 204 10.43 -1.30 -0.97
CA LYS A 204 9.97 -1.81 0.33
C LYS A 204 8.57 -1.28 0.64
N GLU A 205 8.33 0.02 0.51
CA GLU A 205 7.01 0.64 0.72
C GLU A 205 5.95 0.00 -0.19
N TYR A 206 6.28 -0.17 -1.47
CA TYR A 206 5.39 -0.83 -2.43
C TYR A 206 5.06 -2.28 -2.02
N ARG A 207 6.04 -3.08 -1.60
CA ARG A 207 5.83 -4.47 -1.18
C ARG A 207 5.01 -4.60 0.09
N GLU A 208 5.27 -3.73 1.05
CA GLU A 208 4.50 -3.72 2.30
C GLU A 208 3.06 -3.27 2.04
N GLY A 209 2.85 -2.24 1.23
CA GLY A 209 1.52 -1.77 0.86
C GLY A 209 0.71 -2.80 0.07
N SER A 210 1.33 -3.43 -0.94
CA SER A 210 0.68 -4.48 -1.74
C SER A 210 0.27 -5.69 -0.89
N ARG A 211 1.15 -6.17 0.01
CA ARG A 211 0.81 -7.25 0.95
C ARG A 211 -0.29 -6.86 1.91
N ARG A 212 -0.24 -5.65 2.49
CA ARG A 212 -1.29 -5.15 3.39
C ARG A 212 -2.65 -5.11 2.69
N PHE A 213 -2.70 -4.65 1.44
CA PHE A 213 -3.91 -4.65 0.64
C PHE A 213 -4.42 -6.06 0.37
N GLU A 214 -3.54 -6.98 -0.05
CA GLU A 214 -3.88 -8.37 -0.32
C GLU A 214 -4.42 -9.11 0.92
N ASP A 215 -3.80 -8.90 2.07
CA ASP A 215 -4.25 -9.50 3.34
C ASP A 215 -5.59 -8.91 3.78
N TRP A 216 -5.75 -7.60 3.64
CA TRP A 216 -7.01 -6.91 3.94
C TRP A 216 -8.15 -7.44 3.06
N ILE A 217 -7.98 -7.49 1.74
CA ILE A 217 -9.05 -7.88 0.82
C ILE A 217 -9.44 -9.34 0.98
N LYS A 218 -8.46 -10.24 1.18
CA LYS A 218 -8.72 -11.65 1.49
C LYS A 218 -9.52 -11.80 2.77
N LYS A 219 -9.14 -11.07 3.83
CA LYS A 219 -9.86 -11.09 5.11
C LYS A 219 -11.29 -10.59 4.95
N GLU A 220 -11.50 -9.53 4.17
CA GLU A 220 -12.83 -8.94 3.99
C GLU A 220 -13.73 -9.82 3.12
N ILE A 221 -13.21 -10.40 2.03
CA ILE A 221 -13.91 -11.41 1.24
C ILE A 221 -14.34 -12.58 2.13
N ASN A 222 -13.44 -13.11 2.97
CA ASN A 222 -13.75 -14.22 3.87
C ASN A 222 -14.83 -13.87 4.90
N ARG A 223 -14.93 -12.61 5.33
CA ARG A 223 -16.02 -12.14 6.22
C ARG A 223 -17.37 -12.09 5.50
N LEU A 224 -17.37 -11.73 4.22
CA LEU A 224 -18.59 -11.58 3.42
C LEU A 224 -19.11 -12.90 2.82
N THR A 225 -18.23 -13.89 2.64
CA THR A 225 -18.53 -15.17 1.97
C THR A 225 -19.51 -16.10 2.72
N PRO A 226 -19.50 -16.27 4.06
CA PRO A 226 -20.42 -17.19 4.72
C PRO A 226 -21.89 -16.72 4.61
N ASN A 227 -22.77 -17.61 4.14
CA ASN A 227 -24.21 -17.38 3.99
C ASN A 227 -25.06 -18.36 4.80
N PRO A 228 -26.08 -17.86 5.53
CA PRO A 228 -26.07 -16.64 6.33
C PRO A 228 -25.17 -16.85 7.58
N PRO A 229 -24.49 -15.84 8.14
CA PRO A 229 -23.84 -15.99 9.43
C PRO A 229 -24.90 -16.29 10.48
N PRO A 230 -24.57 -17.13 11.46
CA PRO A 230 -25.50 -17.62 12.46
C PRO A 230 -26.16 -16.50 13.28
N ASP A 231 -25.59 -15.29 13.28
CA ASP A 231 -26.06 -14.14 14.05
C ASP A 231 -27.19 -13.34 13.39
N ILE A 232 -27.38 -13.45 12.06
CA ILE A 232 -28.48 -12.75 11.36
C ILE A 232 -29.73 -13.62 11.37
N GLN A 233 -30.28 -13.79 12.56
CA GLN A 233 -31.58 -14.43 12.76
C GLN A 233 -32.71 -13.40 12.88
N THR A 234 -32.37 -12.12 13.13
CA THR A 234 -33.35 -11.07 13.40
C THR A 234 -33.39 -10.00 12.32
N LEU A 235 -34.54 -9.34 12.18
CA LEU A 235 -34.70 -8.18 11.31
C LEU A 235 -33.75 -7.04 11.64
N ILE A 236 -33.55 -6.79 12.94
CA ILE A 236 -32.73 -5.68 13.42
C ILE A 236 -31.27 -5.93 12.99
N SER A 237 -30.78 -7.16 13.18
CA SER A 237 -29.45 -7.55 12.70
C SER A 237 -29.32 -7.46 11.18
N ALA A 238 -30.34 -7.87 10.41
CA ALA A 238 -30.28 -7.80 8.94
C ALA A 238 -30.27 -6.35 8.42
N ARG A 239 -31.08 -5.47 9.02
CA ARG A 239 -31.11 -4.03 8.66
C ARG A 239 -29.86 -3.29 9.13
N ALA A 240 -29.29 -3.67 10.27
CA ALA A 240 -28.03 -3.12 10.75
C ALA A 240 -26.87 -3.52 9.83
N GLU A 241 -26.83 -4.78 9.41
CA GLU A 241 -25.82 -5.27 8.46
C GLU A 241 -25.92 -4.57 7.11
N LEU A 242 -27.13 -4.36 6.59
CA LEU A 242 -27.32 -3.64 5.32
C LEU A 242 -26.82 -2.20 5.40
N ARG A 243 -27.00 -1.52 6.54
CA ARG A 243 -26.42 -0.19 6.79
C ARG A 243 -24.90 -0.25 6.84
N ARG A 244 -24.32 -1.20 7.59
CA ARG A 244 -22.86 -1.39 7.63
C ARG A 244 -22.26 -1.60 6.25
N LEU A 245 -22.91 -2.39 5.38
CA LEU A 245 -22.47 -2.58 4.00
C LEU A 245 -22.54 -1.28 3.20
N GLN A 246 -23.54 -0.44 3.44
CA GLN A 246 -23.67 0.86 2.78
C GLN A 246 -22.57 1.84 3.24
N ASP A 247 -22.31 1.91 4.54
CA ASP A 247 -21.25 2.73 5.12
C ASP A 247 -19.88 2.28 4.60
N PHE A 248 -19.64 0.96 4.54
CA PHE A 248 -18.44 0.36 3.96
C PHE A 248 -18.23 0.76 2.48
N GLN A 249 -19.29 0.81 1.66
CA GLN A 249 -19.19 1.24 0.26
C GLN A 249 -18.83 2.73 0.12
N LEU A 250 -19.29 3.57 1.05
CA LEU A 250 -19.13 5.02 0.96
C LEU A 250 -17.82 5.51 1.57
N GLU A 251 -17.35 4.85 2.63
CA GLU A 251 -16.21 5.33 3.42
C GLU A 251 -14.97 4.44 3.24
N GLU A 252 -15.06 3.15 3.54
CA GLU A 252 -13.88 2.29 3.60
C GLU A 252 -13.36 1.85 2.22
N LYS A 253 -14.24 1.44 1.31
CA LYS A 253 -13.89 1.01 -0.06
C LYS A 253 -13.08 2.08 -0.83
N PRO A 254 -13.53 3.35 -0.94
CA PRO A 254 -12.81 4.33 -1.75
C PRO A 254 -11.42 4.66 -1.21
N ILE A 255 -11.22 4.62 0.12
CA ILE A 255 -9.90 4.83 0.73
C ILE A 255 -8.93 3.72 0.27
N ARG A 256 -9.40 2.47 0.23
CA ARG A 256 -8.59 1.33 -0.22
C ARG A 256 -8.32 1.36 -1.72
N GLU A 257 -9.27 1.79 -2.53
CA GLU A 257 -9.05 2.00 -3.97
C GLU A 257 -8.06 3.14 -4.25
N GLN A 258 -8.05 4.18 -3.41
CA GLN A 258 -7.05 5.24 -3.49
C GLN A 258 -5.65 4.73 -3.11
N GLU A 259 -5.56 3.86 -2.10
CA GLU A 259 -4.32 3.19 -1.72
C GLU A 259 -3.77 2.33 -2.87
N VAL A 260 -4.63 1.54 -3.54
CA VAL A 260 -4.24 0.77 -4.74
C VAL A 260 -3.73 1.69 -5.86
N ARG A 261 -4.44 2.80 -6.14
CA ARG A 261 -3.99 3.78 -7.14
C ARG A 261 -2.60 4.32 -6.83
N ARG A 262 -2.34 4.70 -5.57
CA ARG A 262 -1.02 5.14 -5.12
C ARG A 262 0.05 4.06 -5.33
N LEU A 263 -0.27 2.79 -5.06
CA LEU A 263 0.66 1.67 -5.29
C LEU A 263 0.95 1.46 -6.78
N LEU A 264 -0.04 1.65 -7.67
CA LEU A 264 0.15 1.58 -9.11
C LEU A 264 1.03 2.73 -9.62
N GLU A 265 0.84 3.95 -9.09
CA GLU A 265 1.72 5.08 -9.39
C GLU A 265 3.17 4.80 -8.95
N LEU A 266 3.36 4.24 -7.75
CA LEU A 266 4.68 3.82 -7.27
C LEU A 266 5.32 2.75 -8.17
N LEU A 267 4.54 1.77 -8.64
CA LEU A 267 5.02 0.75 -9.56
C LEU A 267 5.51 1.37 -10.89
N CYS A 268 4.76 2.33 -11.45
CA CYS A 268 5.15 3.05 -12.66
C CYS A 268 6.44 3.86 -12.48
N LEU A 269 6.59 4.53 -11.32
CA LEU A 269 7.81 5.28 -10.99
C LEU A 269 9.02 4.33 -10.85
N LEU A 270 8.82 3.17 -10.21
CA LEU A 270 9.87 2.17 -10.05
C LEU A 270 10.25 1.54 -11.40
N SER A 271 9.30 1.21 -12.27
CA SER A 271 9.59 0.67 -13.60
C SER A 271 10.36 1.65 -14.47
N ALA A 272 9.99 2.94 -14.44
CA ALA A 272 10.69 3.98 -15.20
C ALA A 272 12.15 4.13 -14.75
N LYS A 273 12.43 3.96 -13.44
CA LYS A 273 13.80 4.01 -12.91
C LYS A 273 14.62 2.76 -13.28
N THR A 274 14.01 1.58 -13.32
CA THR A 274 14.72 0.34 -13.67
C THR A 274 15.20 0.32 -15.12
N ASP A 275 14.44 0.95 -16.04
CA ASP A 275 14.80 1.01 -17.46
C ASP A 275 16.00 1.94 -17.74
N GLY A 276 16.25 2.91 -16.86
CA GLY A 276 17.37 3.86 -16.99
C GLY A 276 18.68 3.39 -16.35
N GLU A 277 18.62 2.60 -15.26
CA GLU A 277 19.81 2.21 -14.48
C GLU A 277 20.22 0.73 -14.63
N GLY A 278 19.39 -0.10 -15.29
CA GLY A 278 19.71 -1.49 -15.64
C GLY A 278 19.64 -2.49 -14.49
N GLU A 279 19.33 -2.04 -13.26
CA GLU A 279 19.14 -2.90 -12.09
C GLU A 279 17.65 -2.99 -11.75
N CYS A 280 17.07 -4.19 -11.86
CA CYS A 280 15.66 -4.42 -11.54
C CYS A 280 15.50 -4.97 -10.12
N PHE A 281 15.05 -4.13 -9.19
CA PHE A 281 14.74 -4.54 -7.82
C PHE A 281 13.37 -5.22 -7.68
N LEU A 282 12.51 -5.14 -8.70
CA LEU A 282 11.17 -5.71 -8.71
C LEU A 282 11.19 -7.16 -9.18
N THR A 283 10.45 -8.01 -8.47
CA THR A 283 10.21 -9.41 -8.86
C THR A 283 9.02 -9.53 -9.80
N ASP A 284 8.87 -10.66 -10.49
CA ASP A 284 7.67 -10.93 -11.30
C ASP A 284 6.38 -10.91 -10.46
N TYR A 285 6.48 -11.32 -9.18
CA TYR A 285 5.39 -11.20 -8.22
C TYR A 285 4.96 -9.75 -7.99
N ASP A 286 5.95 -8.85 -7.82
CA ASP A 286 5.72 -7.42 -7.63
C ASP A 286 5.03 -6.79 -8.85
N ARG A 287 5.46 -7.19 -10.06
CA ARG A 287 4.90 -6.71 -11.34
C ARG A 287 3.50 -7.23 -11.63
N SER A 288 3.14 -8.40 -11.10
CA SER A 288 1.81 -8.99 -11.28
C SER A 288 0.71 -8.38 -10.38
N PHE A 289 1.07 -7.52 -9.42
CA PHE A 289 0.13 -6.92 -8.48
C PHE A 289 -1.07 -6.20 -9.14
N PRO A 290 -0.93 -5.42 -10.24
CA PRO A 290 -2.07 -4.75 -10.86
C PRO A 290 -3.20 -5.72 -11.22
N ALA A 291 -2.88 -6.80 -11.95
CA ALA A 291 -3.85 -7.82 -12.33
C ALA A 291 -4.45 -8.54 -11.11
N ARG A 292 -3.63 -8.84 -10.09
CA ARG A 292 -4.10 -9.49 -8.86
C ARG A 292 -5.01 -8.58 -8.03
N SER A 293 -4.70 -7.29 -7.96
CA SER A 293 -5.50 -6.31 -7.23
C SER A 293 -6.86 -6.07 -7.88
N GLU A 294 -6.90 -6.00 -9.21
CA GLU A 294 -8.14 -5.88 -9.98
C GLU A 294 -9.04 -7.11 -9.79
N GLU A 295 -8.47 -8.31 -9.91
CA GLU A 295 -9.22 -9.55 -9.68
C GLU A 295 -9.74 -9.64 -8.25
N ALA A 296 -8.94 -9.26 -7.25
CA ALA A 296 -9.37 -9.27 -5.85
C ALA A 296 -10.49 -8.25 -5.59
N LEU A 297 -10.43 -7.05 -6.17
CA LEU A 297 -11.51 -6.06 -6.10
C LEU A 297 -12.80 -6.57 -6.73
N ARG A 298 -12.70 -7.23 -7.90
CA ARG A 298 -13.85 -7.87 -8.56
C ARG A 298 -14.48 -8.95 -7.68
N GLN A 299 -13.67 -9.77 -7.01
CA GLN A 299 -14.15 -10.79 -6.07
C GLN A 299 -14.85 -10.15 -4.86
N LEU A 300 -14.31 -9.07 -4.32
CA LEU A 300 -14.92 -8.31 -3.24
C LEU A 300 -16.30 -7.75 -3.66
N GLU A 301 -16.40 -7.16 -4.85
CA GLU A 301 -17.67 -6.64 -5.40
C GLU A 301 -18.72 -7.73 -5.58
N ASN A 302 -18.31 -8.91 -6.05
CA ASN A 302 -19.19 -10.06 -6.17
C ASN A 302 -19.68 -10.53 -4.79
N ALA A 303 -18.79 -10.61 -3.80
CA ALA A 303 -19.15 -11.01 -2.44
C ALA A 303 -20.12 -10.01 -1.80
N LEU A 304 -19.87 -8.69 -1.94
CA LEU A 304 -20.75 -7.63 -1.47
C LEU A 304 -22.13 -7.69 -2.12
N SER A 305 -22.17 -7.86 -3.44
CA SER A 305 -23.42 -7.94 -4.21
C SER A 305 -24.23 -9.16 -3.80
N HIS A 306 -23.58 -10.33 -3.71
CA HIS A 306 -24.21 -11.56 -3.24
C HIS A 306 -24.77 -11.40 -1.82
N ARG A 307 -23.99 -10.80 -0.92
CA ARG A 307 -24.38 -10.55 0.46
C ARG A 307 -25.62 -9.66 0.55
N LYS A 308 -25.63 -8.57 -0.22
CA LYS A 308 -26.76 -7.64 -0.30
C LYS A 308 -28.01 -8.33 -0.83
N VAL A 309 -27.90 -9.14 -1.89
CA VAL A 309 -29.04 -9.90 -2.43
C VAL A 309 -29.60 -10.87 -1.37
N CYS A 310 -28.76 -11.63 -0.68
CA CYS A 310 -29.20 -12.53 0.39
C CYS A 310 -29.93 -11.80 1.51
N LEU A 311 -29.43 -10.64 1.95
CA LEU A 311 -30.10 -9.82 2.97
C LEU A 311 -31.44 -9.28 2.49
N LEU A 312 -31.53 -8.80 1.24
CA LEU A 312 -32.78 -8.30 0.67
C LEU A 312 -33.82 -9.41 0.49
N GLU A 313 -33.41 -10.60 0.04
CA GLU A 313 -34.29 -11.76 -0.03
C GLU A 313 -34.78 -12.19 1.35
N PHE A 314 -33.89 -12.19 2.36
CA PHE A 314 -34.27 -12.49 3.74
C PHE A 314 -35.30 -11.49 4.28
N LEU A 315 -35.06 -10.19 4.08
CA LEU A 315 -36.00 -9.14 4.47
C LEU A 315 -37.35 -9.28 3.76
N LYS A 316 -37.35 -9.55 2.46
CA LYS A 316 -38.58 -9.78 1.67
C LYS A 316 -39.35 -11.00 2.16
N ARG A 317 -38.66 -12.10 2.47
CA ARG A 317 -39.29 -13.31 3.04
C ARG A 317 -39.90 -13.00 4.40
N PHE A 318 -39.19 -12.26 5.25
CA PHE A 318 -39.71 -11.85 6.55
C PHE A 318 -40.95 -10.95 6.43
N ASP A 319 -40.92 -9.93 5.58
CA ASP A 319 -42.05 -9.01 5.36
C ASP A 319 -43.28 -9.78 4.83
N GLY A 320 -43.08 -10.79 3.98
CA GLY A 320 -44.14 -11.69 3.53
C GLY A 320 -44.77 -12.49 4.68
N VAL A 321 -43.95 -13.11 5.53
CA VAL A 321 -44.42 -13.85 6.72
C VAL A 321 -45.18 -12.93 7.67
N GLN A 322 -44.72 -11.69 7.89
CA GLN A 322 -45.42 -10.71 8.72
C GLN A 322 -46.76 -10.28 8.13
N ALA A 323 -46.82 -10.04 6.82
CA ALA A 323 -48.08 -9.69 6.16
C ALA A 323 -49.12 -10.82 6.29
N GLU A 324 -48.68 -12.08 6.23
CA GLU A 324 -49.53 -13.25 6.47
C GLU A 324 -50.00 -13.36 7.93
N ILE A 325 -49.10 -13.12 8.91
CA ILE A 325 -49.44 -13.06 10.34
C ILE A 325 -50.51 -11.98 10.60
N GLU A 326 -50.32 -10.77 10.05
CA GLU A 326 -51.29 -9.67 10.15
C GLU A 326 -52.62 -10.00 9.47
N GLY A 327 -52.59 -10.67 8.32
CA GLY A 327 -53.79 -11.17 7.66
C GLY A 327 -54.55 -12.17 8.54
N LEU A 328 -53.84 -13.08 9.19
CA LEU A 328 -54.42 -14.07 10.10
C LEU A 328 -55.02 -13.41 11.35
N LYS A 329 -54.33 -12.43 11.95
CA LYS A 329 -54.86 -11.60 13.06
C LYS A 329 -56.17 -10.93 12.68
N ARG A 330 -56.21 -10.21 11.55
CA ARG A 330 -57.42 -9.51 11.08
C ARG A 330 -58.60 -10.47 10.87
N ARG A 331 -58.35 -11.63 10.25
CA ARG A 331 -59.38 -12.67 10.05
C ARG A 331 -59.94 -13.19 11.37
N THR A 332 -59.04 -13.46 12.32
CA THR A 332 -59.40 -13.90 13.67
C THR A 332 -60.29 -12.86 14.36
N ILE A 333 -59.94 -11.57 14.27
CA ILE A 333 -60.73 -10.45 14.83
C ILE A 333 -62.12 -10.35 14.18
N CYS A 334 -62.21 -10.44 12.85
CA CYS A 334 -63.49 -10.41 12.14
C CYS A 334 -64.41 -11.55 12.57
N LEU A 335 -63.89 -12.78 12.67
CA LEU A 335 -64.67 -13.94 13.10
C LEU A 335 -65.11 -13.81 14.56
N THR A 336 -64.28 -13.26 15.45
CA THR A 336 -64.69 -13.00 16.84
C THR A 336 -65.84 -12.00 16.92
N SER A 337 -65.75 -10.88 16.19
CA SER A 337 -66.81 -9.86 16.17
C SER A 337 -68.12 -10.41 15.61
N TRP A 338 -68.03 -11.27 14.60
CA TRP A 338 -69.22 -11.89 14.01
C TRP A 338 -69.86 -12.93 14.96
N LEU A 339 -69.05 -13.74 15.66
CA LEU A 339 -69.55 -14.62 16.74
C LEU A 339 -70.25 -13.84 17.85
N GLU A 340 -69.73 -12.68 18.24
CA GLU A 340 -70.35 -11.82 19.26
C GLU A 340 -71.71 -11.28 18.80
N LYS A 341 -71.81 -10.84 17.54
CA LYS A 341 -73.10 -10.46 16.94
C LYS A 341 -74.09 -11.62 16.94
N MET A 342 -73.64 -12.81 16.56
CA MET A 342 -74.47 -14.01 16.61
C MET A 342 -74.91 -14.38 18.03
N GLN A 343 -74.02 -14.32 19.02
CA GLN A 343 -74.39 -14.58 20.40
C GLN A 343 -75.49 -13.61 20.85
N GLY A 344 -75.38 -12.33 20.48
CA GLY A 344 -76.41 -11.34 20.73
C GLY A 344 -77.75 -11.69 20.08
N THR A 345 -77.76 -12.10 18.81
CA THR A 345 -78.99 -12.50 18.12
C THR A 345 -79.60 -13.77 18.70
N VAL A 346 -78.79 -14.77 19.04
CA VAL A 346 -79.24 -16.00 19.69
C VAL A 346 -79.89 -15.71 21.03
N ASN A 347 -79.26 -14.88 21.87
CA ASN A 347 -79.81 -14.50 23.17
C ASN A 347 -81.20 -13.84 23.01
N HIS A 348 -81.34 -12.90 22.07
CA HIS A 348 -82.63 -12.26 21.75
C HIS A 348 -83.68 -13.25 21.21
N LEU A 349 -83.28 -14.20 20.37
CA LEU A 349 -84.18 -15.22 19.83
C LEU A 349 -84.65 -16.22 20.90
N CYS A 350 -83.81 -16.52 21.89
CA CYS A 350 -84.19 -17.34 23.04
C CYS A 350 -85.22 -16.64 23.94
N GLU A 351 -85.17 -15.32 24.07
CA GLU A 351 -86.16 -14.53 24.84
C GLU A 351 -87.55 -14.51 24.17
N THR A 352 -87.61 -14.51 22.84
CA THR A 352 -88.88 -14.36 22.07
C THR A 352 -89.67 -15.65 21.83
N LYS A 353 -89.14 -16.83 22.21
CA LYS A 353 -89.83 -18.16 22.24
C LYS A 353 -90.73 -18.49 21.04
N SER A 354 -90.29 -18.25 19.79
CA SER A 354 -91.01 -18.59 18.55
C SER A 354 -90.40 -19.78 17.81
N VAL A 355 -91.22 -20.64 17.18
CA VAL A 355 -90.77 -21.80 16.38
C VAL A 355 -89.99 -21.37 15.14
N SER A 356 -90.33 -20.21 14.55
CA SER A 356 -89.60 -19.62 13.42
C SER A 356 -88.13 -19.28 13.77
N ASN A 357 -87.80 -19.14 15.06
CA ASN A 357 -86.45 -18.80 15.53
C ASN A 357 -85.46 -19.96 15.34
N VAL A 358 -85.93 -21.22 15.33
CA VAL A 358 -85.07 -22.40 15.12
C VAL A 358 -84.57 -22.48 13.67
N ILE A 359 -85.46 -22.25 12.71
CA ILE A 359 -85.12 -22.22 11.28
C ILE A 359 -84.17 -21.04 11.01
N PHE A 360 -84.46 -19.87 11.59
CA PHE A 360 -83.61 -18.70 11.47
C PHE A 360 -82.22 -18.91 12.11
N PHE A 361 -82.14 -19.58 13.26
CA PHE A 361 -80.86 -19.93 13.88
C PHE A 361 -80.05 -20.91 13.02
N ASN A 362 -80.69 -21.94 12.44
CA ASN A 362 -80.00 -22.85 11.51
C ASN A 362 -79.50 -22.13 10.26
N ASN A 363 -80.25 -21.14 9.75
CA ASN A 363 -79.80 -20.30 8.63
C ASN A 363 -78.61 -19.42 9.02
N LEU A 364 -78.63 -18.77 10.19
CA LEU A 364 -77.49 -18.02 10.72
C LEU A 364 -76.26 -18.91 10.96
N ARG A 365 -76.46 -20.12 11.49
CA ARG A 365 -75.41 -21.12 11.66
C ARG A 365 -74.78 -21.49 10.32
N ASN A 366 -75.61 -21.78 9.32
CA ASN A 366 -75.15 -22.08 7.97
C ASN A 366 -74.43 -20.88 7.34
N GLN A 367 -74.89 -19.65 7.57
CA GLN A 367 -74.21 -18.44 7.13
C GLN A 367 -72.86 -18.24 7.82
N PHE A 368 -72.74 -18.50 9.12
CA PHE A 368 -71.44 -18.42 9.80
C PHE A 368 -70.43 -19.36 9.18
N GLU A 369 -70.91 -20.59 9.02
CA GLU A 369 -70.13 -21.67 8.52
C GLU A 369 -69.71 -21.40 7.07
N TYR A 370 -70.59 -20.76 6.27
CA TYR A 370 -70.26 -20.29 4.94
C TYR A 370 -69.27 -19.11 4.98
N HIS A 371 -69.35 -18.20 5.95
CA HIS A 371 -68.41 -17.10 6.10
C HIS A 371 -67.01 -17.57 6.53
N CYS A 372 -66.93 -18.56 7.40
CA CYS A 372 -65.67 -19.23 7.76
C CYS A 372 -64.99 -19.84 6.52
N PHE A 373 -65.77 -20.26 5.51
CA PHE A 373 -65.29 -20.79 4.24
C PHE A 373 -64.94 -19.68 3.21
N PHE A 374 -65.82 -18.70 3.03
CA PHE A 374 -65.69 -17.69 1.96
C PHE A 374 -64.60 -16.64 2.24
N VAL A 375 -64.26 -16.39 3.51
CA VAL A 375 -63.14 -15.49 3.89
C VAL A 375 -61.78 -16.02 3.41
N PHE A 376 -61.69 -17.26 2.91
CA PHE A 376 -60.45 -17.87 2.45
C PHE A 376 -60.32 -18.01 0.91
N LEU A 377 -61.42 -18.00 0.14
CA LEU A 377 -61.37 -18.25 -1.32
C LEU A 377 -60.73 -17.12 -2.16
N TYR A 378 -60.46 -15.95 -1.57
CA TYR A 378 -59.69 -14.90 -2.25
C TYR A 378 -58.16 -15.11 -2.22
N THR A 379 -57.66 -16.19 -1.59
CA THR A 379 -56.24 -16.55 -1.59
C THR A 379 -56.06 -18.05 -1.88
N GLN A 380 -56.03 -18.38 -3.19
CA GLN A 380 -55.62 -19.64 -3.85
C GLN A 380 -56.12 -21.00 -3.31
N ASN A 381 -56.92 -21.67 -4.16
CA ASN A 381 -57.13 -23.11 -4.38
C ASN A 381 -56.74 -24.09 -3.24
N ARG A 382 -57.73 -24.71 -2.57
CA ARG A 382 -57.92 -26.17 -2.48
C ARG A 382 -59.12 -26.59 -1.63
N THR A 383 -59.46 -27.86 -1.83
CA THR A 383 -60.59 -28.72 -1.46
C THR A 383 -61.01 -28.81 0.01
N GLU A 384 -62.34 -28.87 0.18
CA GLU A 384 -63.17 -29.57 1.17
C GLU A 384 -62.46 -30.32 2.32
N ALA A 385 -62.07 -29.59 3.37
CA ALA A 385 -61.86 -30.18 4.71
C ALA A 385 -62.02 -29.12 5.81
N GLY A 386 -63.21 -29.04 6.41
CA GLY A 386 -63.49 -28.40 7.71
C GLY A 386 -63.24 -26.87 7.84
N LYS A 387 -64.24 -26.14 8.32
CA LYS A 387 -64.25 -24.66 8.33
C LYS A 387 -63.29 -23.97 9.34
N PHE A 388 -62.76 -24.68 10.34
CA PHE A 388 -61.75 -24.18 11.30
C PHE A 388 -60.35 -24.80 11.09
N THR A 389 -60.27 -25.91 10.37
CA THR A 389 -59.01 -26.61 10.08
C THR A 389 -58.10 -25.78 9.16
N ASP A 390 -58.66 -24.88 8.36
CA ASP A 390 -57.89 -24.00 7.48
C ASP A 390 -57.15 -22.88 8.21
N LEU A 391 -57.76 -22.27 9.24
CA LEU A 391 -57.09 -21.29 10.11
C LEU A 391 -55.97 -21.95 10.92
N THR A 392 -56.24 -23.15 11.42
CA THR A 392 -55.28 -23.94 12.20
C THR A 392 -54.10 -24.37 11.31
N ARG A 393 -54.36 -24.80 10.06
CA ARG A 393 -53.32 -25.13 9.08
C ARG A 393 -52.52 -23.92 8.60
N ALA A 394 -53.16 -22.74 8.47
CA ALA A 394 -52.45 -21.50 8.16
C ALA A 394 -51.52 -21.09 9.31
N TYR A 395 -52.00 -21.21 10.56
CA TYR A 395 -51.19 -21.00 11.75
C TYR A 395 -50.00 -21.99 11.83
N GLU A 396 -50.23 -23.29 11.66
CA GLU A 396 -49.18 -24.32 11.71
C GLU A 396 -48.09 -24.08 10.67
N ARG A 397 -48.46 -23.67 9.45
CA ARG A 397 -47.50 -23.26 8.41
C ARG A 397 -46.70 -22.02 8.79
N LEU A 398 -47.32 -21.02 9.42
CA LEU A 398 -46.60 -19.84 9.90
C LEU A 398 -45.71 -20.15 11.12
N ARG A 399 -46.10 -21.12 11.96
CA ARG A 399 -45.34 -21.58 13.11
C ARG A 399 -44.04 -22.28 12.70
N THR A 400 -44.03 -23.03 11.59
CA THR A 400 -42.80 -23.63 11.06
C THR A 400 -41.85 -22.59 10.47
N LEU A 401 -42.39 -21.49 9.91
CA LEU A 401 -41.61 -20.38 9.35
C LEU A 401 -41.12 -19.38 10.41
N SER A 402 -41.82 -19.27 11.54
CA SER A 402 -41.48 -18.34 12.63
C SER A 402 -41.77 -18.97 14.01
N PRO A 403 -40.88 -19.83 14.53
CA PRO A 403 -41.13 -20.61 15.74
C PRO A 403 -41.18 -19.77 17.03
N ASN A 404 -40.49 -18.63 17.07
CA ASN A 404 -40.33 -17.80 18.27
C ASN A 404 -41.20 -16.51 18.27
N SER A 405 -42.19 -16.42 17.39
CA SER A 405 -43.06 -15.24 17.33
C SER A 405 -44.10 -15.26 18.46
N THR A 406 -43.95 -14.33 19.41
CA THR A 406 -44.93 -14.06 20.47
C THR A 406 -46.30 -13.64 19.92
N GLU A 407 -46.31 -13.05 18.73
CA GLU A 407 -47.55 -12.66 18.06
C GLU A 407 -48.34 -13.87 17.56
N LEU A 408 -47.65 -14.89 17.05
CA LEU A 408 -48.26 -16.16 16.66
C LEU A 408 -48.87 -16.88 17.87
N ASP A 409 -48.23 -16.82 19.04
CA ASP A 409 -48.80 -17.38 20.28
C ASP A 409 -50.13 -16.70 20.68
N ASN A 410 -50.22 -15.39 20.49
CA ASN A 410 -51.45 -14.62 20.75
C ASN A 410 -52.56 -14.96 19.74
N VAL A 411 -52.19 -15.10 18.46
CA VAL A 411 -53.11 -15.53 17.41
C VAL A 411 -53.64 -16.94 17.70
N MET A 412 -52.77 -17.87 18.13
CA MET A 412 -53.20 -19.21 18.48
C MET A 412 -54.20 -19.22 19.63
N ARG A 413 -53.90 -18.51 20.73
CA ARG A 413 -54.85 -18.34 21.83
C ARG A 413 -56.20 -17.80 21.36
N SER A 414 -56.18 -16.85 20.43
CA SER A 414 -57.39 -16.27 19.85
C SER A 414 -58.18 -17.27 18.99
N ILE A 415 -57.50 -18.09 18.18
CA ILE A 415 -58.11 -19.18 17.39
C ILE A 415 -58.71 -20.25 18.32
N ALA A 416 -58.03 -20.64 19.41
CA ALA A 416 -58.57 -21.57 20.39
C ALA A 416 -59.82 -21.03 21.10
N LEU A 417 -59.80 -19.74 21.48
CA LEU A 417 -60.96 -19.08 22.08
C LEU A 417 -62.14 -19.01 21.11
N LEU A 418 -61.88 -18.72 19.84
CA LEU A 418 -62.86 -18.78 18.76
C LEU A 418 -63.51 -20.15 18.64
N HIS A 419 -62.68 -21.21 18.62
CA HIS A 419 -63.14 -22.59 18.49
C HIS A 419 -64.00 -22.99 19.69
N THR A 420 -63.57 -22.70 20.92
CA THR A 420 -64.33 -22.98 22.13
C THR A 420 -65.64 -22.19 22.22
N ARG A 421 -65.62 -20.89 21.90
CA ARG A 421 -66.84 -20.06 21.84
C ARG A 421 -67.83 -20.59 20.82
N TRP A 422 -67.38 -20.99 19.63
CA TRP A 422 -68.24 -21.56 18.60
C TRP A 422 -68.87 -22.89 19.03
N HIS A 423 -68.08 -23.81 19.61
CA HIS A 423 -68.61 -25.09 20.12
C HIS A 423 -69.65 -24.87 21.22
N LYS A 424 -69.40 -23.93 22.14
CA LYS A 424 -70.34 -23.56 23.20
C LYS A 424 -71.64 -22.98 22.62
N LEU A 425 -71.54 -22.03 21.68
CA LEU A 425 -72.70 -21.47 20.98
C LEU A 425 -73.51 -22.55 20.27
N ARG A 426 -72.84 -23.44 19.55
CA ARG A 426 -73.48 -24.54 18.82
C ARG A 426 -74.23 -25.48 19.77
N GLY A 427 -73.59 -25.89 20.88
CA GLY A 427 -74.17 -26.81 21.86
C GLY A 427 -75.28 -26.17 22.69
N GLU A 428 -75.03 -25.02 23.32
CA GLU A 428 -75.98 -24.36 24.22
C GLU A 428 -77.21 -23.81 23.48
N ALA A 429 -77.05 -23.30 22.26
CA ALA A 429 -78.19 -22.79 21.49
C ALA A 429 -79.10 -23.92 21.01
N LEU A 430 -78.53 -25.08 20.60
CA LEU A 430 -79.30 -26.26 20.25
C LEU A 430 -80.10 -26.77 21.46
N GLN A 431 -79.46 -26.90 22.62
CA GLN A 431 -80.11 -27.39 23.83
C GLN A 431 -81.20 -26.43 24.32
N ARG A 432 -80.95 -25.12 24.37
CA ARG A 432 -81.96 -24.12 24.79
C ARG A 432 -83.14 -24.00 23.82
N LEU A 433 -82.92 -24.19 22.51
CA LEU A 433 -83.98 -24.19 21.51
C LEU A 433 -84.81 -25.48 21.53
N GLU A 434 -84.17 -26.63 21.79
CA GLU A 434 -84.86 -27.91 22.00
C GLU A 434 -85.70 -27.92 23.28
N GLU A 435 -85.18 -27.40 24.39
CA GLU A 435 -85.90 -27.23 25.66
C GLU A 435 -87.10 -26.28 25.49
N ALA A 436 -86.95 -25.16 24.78
CA ALA A 436 -88.05 -24.23 24.49
C ALA A 436 -89.17 -24.85 23.63
N ASN A 437 -88.81 -25.76 22.71
CA ASN A 437 -89.77 -26.51 21.90
C ASN A 437 -90.46 -27.63 22.70
N SER A 438 -89.72 -28.34 23.55
CA SER A 438 -90.25 -29.42 24.40
C SER A 438 -91.25 -28.88 25.43
N CYS A 439 -90.97 -27.72 26.03
CA CYS A 439 -91.92 -27.02 26.91
C CYS A 439 -93.22 -26.59 26.21
N ARG A 440 -93.21 -26.37 24.90
CA ARG A 440 -94.44 -26.08 24.12
C ARG A 440 -95.20 -27.34 23.74
N LEU A 441 -94.53 -28.44 23.40
CA LEU A 441 -95.19 -29.72 23.17
C LEU A 441 -95.90 -30.21 24.43
N SER A 442 -95.27 -30.05 25.61
CA SER A 442 -95.93 -30.36 26.88
C SER A 442 -97.11 -29.42 27.19
N PHE A 443 -97.00 -28.13 26.88
CA PHE A 443 -98.08 -27.15 27.11
C PHE A 443 -99.25 -27.33 26.13
N ALA A 444 -98.97 -27.65 24.86
CA ALA A 444 -99.98 -27.96 23.84
C ALA A 444 -100.68 -29.30 24.10
N LEU A 445 -99.97 -30.32 24.61
CA LEU A 445 -100.55 -31.58 25.05
C LEU A 445 -101.33 -31.46 26.38
N GLN A 446 -100.98 -30.50 27.24
CA GLN A 446 -101.78 -30.16 28.42
C GLN A 446 -103.07 -29.41 28.05
N LEU A 447 -103.02 -28.51 27.07
CA LEU A 447 -104.22 -27.83 26.54
C LEU A 447 -105.15 -28.80 25.80
N SER A 448 -104.63 -29.76 25.02
CA SER A 448 -105.46 -30.76 24.33
C SER A 448 -106.01 -31.87 25.24
N ARG A 449 -105.64 -31.90 26.53
CA ARG A 449 -106.19 -32.82 27.54
C ARG A 449 -107.28 -32.19 28.40
N ASN A 450 -107.51 -30.88 28.27
CA ASN A 450 -108.50 -30.12 29.02
C ASN A 450 -109.72 -29.68 28.19
N ASP A 451 -109.84 -30.17 26.95
CA ASP A 451 -111.05 -30.06 26.12
C ASP A 451 -111.77 -31.42 26.00
#